data_AF-A0A6J4RU69-F1
#
_entry.id   AF-A0A6J4RU69-F1
#
_cell.length_a   1.000
_cell.length_b   1.000
_cell.length_c   1.000
_cell.angle_alpha   90.00
_cell.angle_beta   90.00
_cell.angle_gamma   90.00
#
_symmetry.space_group_name_H-M   'P 1'
#
loop_
_entity.id
_entity.type
_entity.pdbx_description
1 polymer ?
#
loop_
_entity_poly.entity_id
_entity_poly.type
_entity_poly.pdbx_seq_one_letter_code
_entity_poly.pdbx_strand_id
1 'polypeptide(L)'
;MSEAGDLAAGFEAAGHRVERVVAPRALRPLDFRGYEPGAAAVPILARVLKRRAPDLALAQSIAGAAAAARSGHPAVWCVLRPVARAELASRRSRLALLREALAGCALVAADEAVAASIDRWLGARAVVIAPAELPQRVHELA
;
A
#
# COMPACT_ATOMS: atom_id res chain seq x y z
N MET A 1 10.78 14.85 0.73
CA MET A 1 9.42 14.41 1.13
C MET A 1 9.29 12.93 0.81
N SER A 2 8.62 12.14 1.65
CA SER A 2 8.34 10.74 1.33
C SER A 2 7.00 10.66 0.58
N GLU A 3 6.87 9.75 -0.39
CA GLU A 3 5.64 9.53 -1.18
C GLU A 3 4.38 9.34 -0.29
N ALA A 4 4.55 8.74 0.89
CA ALA A 4 3.48 8.59 1.89
C ALA A 4 3.05 9.92 2.53
N GLY A 5 3.97 10.89 2.64
CA GLY A 5 3.69 12.23 3.15
C GLY A 5 2.82 13.03 2.19
N ASP A 6 3.13 12.95 0.90
CA ASP A 6 2.45 13.70 -0.16
C ASP A 6 1.03 13.19 -0.37
N LEU A 7 0.84 11.86 -0.30
CA LEU A 7 -0.49 11.26 -0.39
C LEU A 7 -1.41 11.67 0.77
N ALA A 8 -0.88 11.66 2.00
CA ALA A 8 -1.64 12.07 3.17
C ALA A 8 -2.05 13.56 3.11
N ALA A 9 -1.15 14.44 2.63
CA ALA A 9 -1.47 15.84 2.43
C ALA A 9 -2.58 16.03 1.38
N GLY A 10 -2.59 15.24 0.31
CA GLY A 10 -3.67 15.26 -0.69
C GLY A 10 -5.04 14.89 -0.11
N PHE A 11 -5.09 13.85 0.74
CA PHE A 11 -6.34 13.47 1.42
C PHE A 11 -6.81 14.53 2.42
N GLU A 12 -5.89 15.11 3.20
CA GLU A 12 -6.20 16.20 4.12
C GLU A 12 -6.75 17.44 3.39
N ALA A 13 -6.14 17.80 2.25
CA ALA A 13 -6.61 18.90 1.40
C ALA A 13 -8.00 18.64 0.81
N ALA A 14 -8.34 17.36 0.55
CA ALA A 14 -9.68 16.94 0.13
C ALA A 14 -10.69 16.84 1.30
N GLY A 15 -10.30 17.23 2.52
CA GLY A 15 -11.18 17.25 3.69
C GLY A 15 -11.28 15.91 4.44
N HIS A 16 -10.43 14.93 4.11
CA HIS A 16 -10.38 13.67 4.84
C HIS A 16 -9.47 13.75 6.06
N ARG A 17 -9.87 13.07 7.14
CA ARG A 17 -9.00 12.87 8.30
C ARG A 17 -8.02 11.74 8.02
N VAL A 18 -6.72 12.03 8.08
CA VAL A 18 -5.68 11.03 7.86
C VAL A 18 -4.95 10.72 9.15
N GLU A 19 -4.82 9.42 9.46
CA GLU A 19 -3.91 8.95 10.51
C GLU A 19 -2.84 8.05 9.88
N ARG A 20 -1.57 8.47 10.01
CA ARG A 20 -0.44 7.69 9.48
C ARG A 20 -0.08 6.60 10.49
N VAL A 21 -0.25 5.35 10.08
CA VAL A 21 0.20 4.19 10.86
C VAL A 21 1.55 3.72 10.31
N VAL A 22 2.61 3.91 11.10
CA VAL A 22 3.97 3.48 10.75
C VAL A 22 4.36 2.30 11.62
N ALA A 23 4.92 1.26 10.99
CA ALA A 23 5.48 0.13 11.72
C ALA A 23 6.64 0.59 12.64
N PRO A 24 6.70 0.15 13.91
CA PRO A 24 7.84 0.45 14.75
C PRO A 24 9.11 -0.19 14.19
N ARG A 25 10.20 0.59 14.12
CA ARG A 25 11.53 0.17 13.59
C ARG A 25 12.19 -1.00 14.34
N ALA A 26 11.65 -1.41 15.48
CA ALA A 26 12.27 -2.40 16.38
C ALA A 26 11.92 -3.87 16.06
N LEU A 27 11.09 -4.14 15.05
CA LEU A 27 10.62 -5.50 14.73
C LEU A 27 11.58 -6.24 13.80
N ARG A 28 12.78 -6.54 14.29
CA ARG A 28 13.87 -7.13 13.49
C ARG A 28 13.86 -8.64 13.23
N PRO A 29 13.09 -9.52 13.90
CA PRO A 29 13.25 -10.97 13.72
C PRO A 29 12.90 -11.53 12.33
N LEU A 30 12.16 -10.80 11.48
CA LEU A 30 11.77 -11.27 10.14
C LEU A 30 12.26 -10.34 9.02
N ASP A 31 13.05 -9.31 9.32
CA ASP A 31 13.69 -8.49 8.27
C ASP A 31 15.00 -9.13 7.75
N PHE A 32 15.26 -10.40 8.09
CA PHE A 32 16.42 -11.15 7.62
C PHE A 32 16.36 -11.47 6.11
N ARG A 33 17.54 -11.71 5.53
CA ARG A 33 17.73 -12.06 4.12
C ARG A 33 16.76 -13.16 3.68
N GLY A 34 15.90 -12.85 2.71
CA GLY A 34 14.93 -13.78 2.13
C GLY A 34 13.50 -13.65 2.66
N TYR A 35 13.19 -12.75 3.58
CA TYR A 35 11.81 -12.43 4.01
C TYR A 35 11.32 -11.09 3.46
N GLU A 36 10.00 -10.91 3.38
CA GLU A 36 9.40 -9.64 2.95
C GLU A 36 9.71 -8.48 3.91
N PRO A 37 10.22 -7.32 3.46
CA PRO A 37 10.48 -6.19 4.33
C PRO A 37 9.20 -5.76 5.05
N GLY A 38 9.27 -5.62 6.37
CA GLY A 38 8.11 -5.23 7.17
C GLY A 38 7.09 -6.35 7.39
N ALA A 39 7.37 -7.59 6.97
CA ALA A 39 6.52 -8.74 7.32
C ALA A 39 6.35 -8.90 8.84
N ALA A 40 7.40 -8.59 9.62
CA ALA A 40 7.37 -8.59 11.07
C ALA A 40 6.31 -7.62 11.65
N ALA A 41 6.02 -6.54 10.93
CA ALA A 41 5.09 -5.52 11.38
C ALA A 41 3.63 -5.86 11.11
N VAL A 42 3.33 -6.83 10.24
CA VAL A 42 1.96 -7.14 9.80
C VAL A 42 1.01 -7.38 10.98
N PRO A 43 1.32 -8.22 12.00
CA PRO A 43 0.39 -8.45 13.12
C PRO A 43 0.15 -7.19 13.96
N ILE A 44 1.19 -6.38 14.16
CA ILE A 44 1.11 -5.14 14.95
C ILE A 44 0.30 -4.09 14.20
N LEU A 45 0.58 -3.90 12.91
CA LEU A 45 -0.18 -2.99 12.06
C LEU A 45 -1.67 -3.39 11.99
N ALA A 46 -1.96 -4.67 11.81
CA ALA A 46 -3.35 -5.17 11.80
C ALA A 46 -4.06 -4.89 13.13
N ARG A 47 -3.37 -5.09 14.27
CA ARG A 47 -3.93 -4.78 15.60
C ARG A 47 -4.14 -3.29 15.81
N VAL A 48 -3.24 -2.45 15.33
CA VAL A 48 -3.39 -0.99 15.39
C VAL A 48 -4.60 -0.57 14.56
N LEU A 49 -4.72 -1.05 13.32
CA LEU A 49 -5.87 -0.75 12.46
C LEU A 49 -7.20 -1.19 13.10
N LYS A 50 -7.26 -2.40 13.67
CA LYS A 50 -8.45 -2.88 14.41
C LYS A 50 -8.84 -2.00 15.58
N ARG A 51 -7.86 -1.44 16.30
CA ARG A 51 -8.11 -0.58 17.47
C ARG A 51 -8.53 0.82 17.07
N ARG A 52 -7.93 1.35 16.01
CA ARG A 52 -8.22 2.70 15.49
C ARG A 52 -9.54 2.74 14.73
N ALA A 53 -9.94 1.61 14.15
CA ALA A 53 -11.17 1.44 13.40
C ALA A 53 -11.36 2.51 12.30
N PRO A 54 -10.42 2.64 11.35
CA PRO A 54 -10.60 3.59 10.26
C PRO A 54 -11.76 3.16 9.36
N ASP A 55 -12.44 4.13 8.75
CA ASP A 55 -13.45 3.87 7.72
C ASP A 55 -12.83 3.19 6.48
N LEU A 56 -11.57 3.52 6.19
CA LEU A 56 -10.79 3.00 5.07
C LEU A 56 -9.31 2.87 5.45
N ALA A 57 -8.70 1.71 5.19
CA ALA A 57 -7.27 1.51 5.33
C ALA A 57 -6.59 1.54 3.96
N LEU A 58 -5.65 2.47 3.76
CA LEU A 58 -4.85 2.56 2.54
C LEU A 58 -3.43 2.05 2.78
N ALA A 59 -2.96 1.15 1.92
CA ALA A 59 -1.62 0.60 1.97
C ALA A 59 -0.85 0.84 0.65
N GLN A 60 0.46 1.07 0.76
CA GLN A 60 1.38 1.24 -0.37
C GLN A 60 2.42 0.12 -0.48
N SER A 61 2.33 -0.90 0.38
CA SER A 61 3.25 -2.04 0.42
C SER A 61 2.48 -3.33 0.63
N ILE A 62 3.06 -4.46 0.19
CA ILE A 62 2.46 -5.79 0.35
C ILE A 62 2.18 -6.09 1.84
N ALA A 63 3.15 -5.79 2.71
CA ALA A 63 2.99 -6.00 4.16
C ALA A 63 1.89 -5.10 4.75
N GLY A 64 1.81 -3.82 4.32
CA GLY A 64 0.74 -2.92 4.73
C GLY A 64 -0.62 -3.40 4.25
N ALA A 65 -0.71 -3.89 3.02
CA ALA A 65 -1.95 -4.39 2.43
C ALA A 65 -2.43 -5.66 3.13
N ALA A 66 -1.53 -6.60 3.43
CA ALA A 66 -1.84 -7.77 4.23
C ALA A 66 -2.32 -7.38 5.65
N ALA A 67 -1.71 -6.37 6.27
CA ALA A 67 -2.16 -5.87 7.58
C ALA A 67 -3.55 -5.23 7.50
N ALA A 68 -3.83 -4.46 6.45
CA ALA A 68 -5.12 -3.85 6.18
C ALA A 68 -6.20 -4.90 5.92
N ALA A 69 -5.93 -5.90 5.08
CA ALA A 69 -6.81 -7.06 4.85
C ALA A 69 -7.16 -7.79 6.15
N ARG A 70 -6.18 -8.01 7.04
CA ARG A 70 -6.39 -8.65 8.35
C ARG A 70 -7.19 -7.80 9.34
N SER A 71 -7.30 -6.49 9.09
CA SER A 71 -7.96 -5.58 10.02
C SER A 71 -9.48 -5.77 10.06
N GLY A 72 -10.08 -6.25 8.97
CA GLY A 72 -11.53 -6.39 8.83
C GLY A 72 -12.26 -5.10 8.43
N HIS A 73 -11.51 -4.01 8.21
CA HIS A 73 -12.03 -2.76 7.66
C HIS A 73 -11.91 -2.75 6.12
N PRO A 74 -12.70 -1.93 5.41
CA PRO A 74 -12.47 -1.67 3.99
C PRO A 74 -11.02 -1.27 3.75
N ALA A 75 -10.39 -1.88 2.75
CA ALA A 75 -8.97 -1.71 2.49
C ALA A 75 -8.66 -1.53 1.00
N VAL A 76 -7.72 -0.63 0.72
CA VAL A 76 -7.19 -0.36 -0.61
C VAL A 76 -5.68 -0.58 -0.59
N TRP A 77 -5.20 -1.35 -1.55
CA TRP A 77 -3.78 -1.44 -1.85
C TRP A 77 -3.47 -0.62 -3.10
N CYS A 78 -2.81 0.51 -2.89
CA CYS A 78 -2.33 1.39 -3.94
C CYS A 78 -0.94 0.95 -4.39
N VAL A 79 -0.83 0.57 -5.67
CA VAL A 79 0.41 0.14 -6.31
C VAL A 79 0.88 1.29 -7.20
N LEU A 80 2.03 1.85 -6.84
CA LEU A 80 2.57 3.04 -7.50
C LEU A 80 3.59 2.73 -8.59
N ARG A 81 4.07 1.49 -8.67
CA ARG A 81 5.14 1.08 -9.59
C ARG A 81 4.83 -0.29 -10.20
N PRO A 82 5.29 -0.56 -11.44
CA PRO A 82 5.04 -1.84 -12.08
C PRO A 82 5.57 -3.01 -11.25
N VAL A 83 4.78 -4.09 -11.18
CA VAL A 83 5.17 -5.32 -10.50
C VAL A 83 6.27 -6.01 -11.31
N ALA A 84 7.42 -6.24 -10.68
CA ALA A 84 8.52 -6.96 -11.31
C ALA A 84 8.49 -8.45 -10.91
N ARG A 85 8.64 -9.35 -11.89
CA ARG A 85 8.71 -10.81 -11.66
C ARG A 85 9.76 -11.20 -10.61
N ALA A 86 10.92 -10.54 -10.61
CA ALA A 86 12.00 -10.80 -9.68
C ALA A 86 11.58 -10.51 -8.22
N GLU A 87 10.67 -9.57 -7.99
CA GLU A 87 10.14 -9.30 -6.66
C GLU A 87 9.24 -10.44 -6.19
N LEU A 88 8.47 -11.07 -7.08
CA LEU A 88 7.61 -12.20 -6.72
C LEU A 88 8.39 -13.46 -6.33
N ALA A 89 9.55 -13.69 -6.97
CA ALA A 89 10.32 -14.92 -6.81
C ALA A 89 11.32 -14.90 -5.63
N SER A 90 11.63 -13.72 -5.08
CA SER A 90 12.85 -13.55 -4.26
C SER A 90 12.69 -13.74 -2.75
N ARG A 91 11.47 -13.97 -2.21
CA ARG A 91 11.24 -13.92 -0.75
C ARG A 91 10.29 -14.99 -0.21
N ARG A 92 10.75 -15.73 0.79
CA ARG A 92 9.92 -16.57 1.67
C ARG A 92 8.89 -15.67 2.37
N SER A 93 7.67 -16.15 2.52
CA SER A 93 6.46 -15.45 3.02
C SER A 93 5.80 -14.40 2.11
N ARG A 94 6.48 -13.86 1.09
CA ARG A 94 5.87 -12.85 0.20
C ARG A 94 4.60 -13.35 -0.49
N LEU A 95 4.58 -14.60 -0.97
CA LEU A 95 3.40 -15.17 -1.61
C LEU A 95 2.18 -15.27 -0.66
N ALA A 96 2.39 -15.58 0.62
CA ALA A 96 1.31 -15.66 1.59
C ALA A 96 0.71 -14.27 1.86
N LEU A 97 1.58 -13.27 2.11
CA LEU A 97 1.15 -11.88 2.31
C LEU A 97 0.45 -11.33 1.07
N LEU A 98 0.96 -11.65 -0.12
CA LEU A 98 0.36 -11.25 -1.39
C LEU A 98 -1.03 -11.84 -1.56
N ARG A 99 -1.23 -13.14 -1.28
CA ARG A 99 -2.55 -13.78 -1.34
C ARG A 99 -3.53 -13.14 -0.37
N GLU A 100 -3.09 -12.84 0.85
CA GLU A 100 -3.93 -12.16 1.84
C GLU A 100 -4.31 -10.74 1.38
N ALA A 101 -3.34 -9.97 0.86
CA ALA A 101 -3.58 -8.64 0.33
C ALA A 101 -4.58 -8.67 -0.85
N LEU A 102 -4.39 -9.58 -1.81
CA LEU A 102 -5.29 -9.73 -2.96
C LEU A 102 -6.70 -10.16 -2.56
N ALA A 103 -6.85 -10.95 -1.51
CA ALA A 103 -8.16 -11.42 -1.05
C ALA A 103 -8.93 -10.36 -0.24
N GLY A 104 -8.23 -9.44 0.42
CA GLY A 104 -8.83 -8.50 1.38
C GLY A 104 -8.72 -7.02 1.02
N CYS A 105 -8.15 -6.67 -0.14
CA CYS A 105 -8.01 -5.28 -0.57
C CYS A 105 -8.53 -5.07 -2.00
N ALA A 106 -9.16 -3.92 -2.23
CA ALA A 106 -9.30 -3.39 -3.58
C ALA A 106 -7.93 -2.91 -4.09
N LEU A 107 -7.64 -3.14 -5.37
CA LEU A 107 -6.39 -2.73 -6.00
C LEU A 107 -6.57 -1.42 -6.75
N VAL A 108 -5.65 -0.50 -6.49
CA VAL A 108 -5.53 0.75 -7.24
C VAL A 108 -4.16 0.81 -7.88
N ALA A 109 -4.13 1.13 -9.17
CA ALA A 109 -2.91 1.38 -9.93
C ALA A 109 -2.76 2.88 -10.21
N ALA A 110 -1.53 3.36 -10.15
CA ALA A 110 -1.21 4.75 -10.50
C ALA A 110 -1.43 5.08 -11.99
N ASP A 111 -1.24 4.09 -12.86
CA ASP A 111 -1.41 4.23 -14.30
C ASP A 111 -1.72 2.88 -14.97
N GLU A 112 -2.00 2.91 -16.28
CA GLU A 112 -2.30 1.73 -17.09
C GLU A 112 -1.13 0.75 -17.19
N ALA A 113 0.12 1.23 -17.17
CA ALA A 113 1.29 0.36 -17.22
C ALA A 113 1.43 -0.44 -15.92
N VAL A 114 1.14 0.20 -14.77
CA VAL A 114 1.08 -0.46 -13.47
C VAL A 114 -0.08 -1.45 -13.44
N ALA A 115 -1.28 -1.06 -13.89
CA ALA A 115 -2.44 -1.97 -13.93
C ALA A 115 -2.16 -3.21 -14.78
N ALA A 116 -1.60 -3.04 -15.98
CA ALA A 116 -1.21 -4.15 -16.86
C ALA A 116 -0.17 -5.06 -16.20
N SER A 117 0.77 -4.52 -15.42
CA SER A 117 1.75 -5.32 -14.68
C SER A 117 1.12 -6.14 -13.55
N ILE A 118 0.12 -5.60 -12.86
CA ILE A 118 -0.63 -6.28 -11.80
C ILE A 118 -1.41 -7.44 -12.42
N ASP A 119 -2.16 -7.21 -13.50
CA ASP A 119 -2.92 -8.25 -14.17
C ASP A 119 -2.00 -9.38 -14.67
N ARG A 120 -0.91 -9.01 -15.35
CA ARG A 120 0.07 -9.96 -15.89
C ARG A 120 0.71 -10.85 -14.81
N TRP A 121 1.11 -10.28 -13.68
CA TRP A 121 1.94 -10.99 -12.70
C TRP A 121 1.19 -11.50 -11.49
N LEU A 122 0.09 -10.84 -11.12
CA LEU A 122 -0.72 -11.16 -9.95
C LEU A 122 -2.06 -11.78 -10.33
N GLY A 123 -2.47 -11.70 -11.61
CA GLY A 123 -3.76 -12.20 -12.07
C GLY A 123 -4.95 -11.43 -11.49
N ALA A 124 -4.74 -10.16 -11.15
CA ALA A 124 -5.71 -9.32 -10.46
C ALA A 124 -5.96 -8.02 -11.24
N ARG A 125 -7.21 -7.55 -11.22
CA ARG A 125 -7.59 -6.30 -11.88
C ARG A 125 -7.47 -5.15 -10.90
N ALA A 126 -6.74 -4.11 -11.30
CA ALA A 126 -6.63 -2.87 -10.56
C ALA A 126 -7.46 -1.77 -11.24
N VAL A 127 -8.06 -0.90 -10.43
CA VAL A 127 -8.67 0.34 -10.93
C VAL A 127 -7.55 1.37 -11.11
N VAL A 128 -7.47 1.97 -12.29
CA VAL A 128 -6.51 3.06 -12.54
C VAL A 128 -7.08 4.35 -11.99
N ILE A 129 -6.35 5.00 -11.09
CA ILE A 129 -6.62 6.39 -10.70
C ILE A 129 -5.61 7.23 -11.45
N ALA A 130 -6.01 7.72 -12.62
CA ALA A 130 -5.23 8.72 -13.34
C ALA A 130 -5.09 9.95 -12.43
N PRO A 131 -3.92 10.64 -12.43
CA PRO A 131 -3.86 11.95 -11.79
C PRO A 131 -4.96 12.81 -12.42
N ALA A 132 -5.87 13.33 -11.59
CA ALA A 132 -6.69 14.46 -12.01
C ALA A 132 -5.72 15.50 -12.57
N GLU A 133 -6.02 16.10 -13.72
CA GLU A 133 -5.23 17.19 -14.26
C GLU A 133 -4.93 18.16 -13.11
N LEU A 134 -3.68 18.12 -12.62
CA LEU A 134 -3.29 18.98 -11.52
C LEU A 134 -3.44 20.40 -12.06
N PRO A 135 -4.27 21.27 -11.45
CA PRO A 135 -4.38 22.63 -11.93
C PRO A 135 -2.97 23.22 -11.97
N GLN A 136 -2.57 23.74 -13.13
CA GLN A 136 -1.20 24.18 -13.47
C GLN A 136 -0.68 25.38 -12.63
N ARG A 137 -1.17 25.61 -11.42
CA ARG A 137 -0.91 26.82 -10.63
C ARG A 137 -0.05 26.54 -9.41
N VAL A 138 1.21 26.15 -9.60
CA VAL A 138 2.28 26.42 -8.61
C VAL A 138 3.64 26.56 -9.29
N HIS A 139 3.79 27.49 -10.23
CA HIS A 139 5.12 27.94 -10.72
C HIS A 139 5.24 29.46 -10.84
N GLU A 140 4.45 30.21 -10.06
CA GLU A 140 4.64 31.66 -9.94
C GLU A 140 4.65 32.06 -8.46
N LEU A 141 5.77 31.79 -7.79
CA LEU A 141 6.29 32.61 -6.70
C LEU A 141 7.81 32.48 -6.74
N ALA A 142 8.42 33.34 -7.56
CA ALA A 142 9.81 33.75 -7.46
C ALA A 142 9.91 34.98 -6.56
#